data_AF-A0A402AEW4-F1
#
_entry.id   AF-A0A402AEW4-F1
#
_cell.length_a   1.000
_cell.length_b   1.000
_cell.length_c   1.000
_cell.angle_alpha   90.00
_cell.angle_beta   90.00
_cell.angle_gamma   90.00
#
_symmetry.space_group_name_H-M   'P 1'
#
loop_
_entity.id
_entity.type
_entity.pdbx_description
1 polymer ?
#
loop_
_entity_poly.entity_id
_entity_poly.type
_entity_poly.pdbx_seq_one_letter_code
_entity_poly.pdbx_strand_id
1 'polypeptide(L)'
;MVLSSTARKLVLLLLAAMLVNLLFVASTLSASAHASPHDAVVSQTVPLKLDCVHLSVAARKYAMNHGFCTTNGTTPNNTVSGDCGTSSLSLQSLGRGNAAFNESANSSLGIIVHVDYTVSWQNQTRNTFNSFSGSPATFTASWSNRDTRFTNTGTVYAYVADLTVLLVWGGTCSGLQPWDRISVL
;
A
#
# COMPACT_ATOMS: atom_id res chain seq x y z
N MET A 1 -74.72 18.95 -13.56
CA MET A 1 -73.56 19.24 -14.44
C MET A 1 -73.11 17.92 -15.05
N VAL A 2 -73.45 17.66 -16.32
CA VAL A 2 -73.18 16.38 -17.00
C VAL A 2 -71.83 16.50 -17.69
N LEU A 3 -70.79 15.84 -17.17
CA LEU A 3 -69.49 15.78 -17.85
C LEU A 3 -69.67 15.04 -19.19
N SER A 4 -69.21 15.67 -20.28
CA SER A 4 -69.31 15.11 -21.63
C SER A 4 -68.56 13.78 -21.73
N SER A 5 -69.02 12.92 -22.64
CA SER A 5 -68.45 11.59 -22.91
C SER A 5 -66.93 11.63 -23.16
N THR A 6 -66.43 12.73 -23.75
CA THR A 6 -64.99 12.93 -24.02
C THR A 6 -64.20 13.23 -22.74
N ALA A 7 -64.77 13.98 -21.79
CA ALA A 7 -64.12 14.29 -20.51
C ALA A 7 -63.93 13.04 -19.64
N ARG A 8 -64.89 12.08 -19.68
CA ARG A 8 -64.78 10.81 -18.94
C ARG A 8 -63.64 9.92 -19.45
N LYS A 9 -63.41 9.89 -20.76
CA LYS A 9 -62.33 9.09 -21.37
C LYS A 9 -60.95 9.67 -21.02
N LEU A 10 -60.81 10.99 -20.98
CA LEU A 10 -59.55 11.66 -20.63
C LEU A 10 -59.17 11.40 -19.16
N VAL A 11 -60.13 11.47 -18.24
CA VAL A 11 -59.90 11.20 -16.81
C VAL A 11 -59.49 9.74 -16.55
N LEU A 12 -60.10 8.78 -17.25
CA LEU A 12 -59.72 7.37 -17.17
C LEU A 12 -58.31 7.11 -17.71
N LEU A 13 -57.90 7.78 -18.78
CA LEU A 13 -56.54 7.69 -19.33
C LEU A 13 -55.48 8.25 -18.36
N LEU A 14 -55.77 9.36 -17.69
CA LEU A 14 -54.87 9.96 -16.69
C LEU A 14 -54.75 9.08 -15.43
N LEU A 15 -55.84 8.47 -14.96
CA LEU A 15 -55.82 7.53 -13.85
C LEU A 15 -55.03 6.25 -14.18
N ALA A 16 -55.16 5.73 -15.40
CA ALA A 16 -54.39 4.58 -15.87
C ALA A 16 -52.88 4.90 -15.94
N ALA A 17 -52.51 6.09 -16.42
CA ALA A 17 -51.11 6.53 -16.48
C ALA A 17 -50.48 6.72 -15.08
N MET A 18 -51.24 7.15 -14.08
CA MET A 18 -50.76 7.20 -12.69
C MET A 18 -50.56 5.80 -12.09
N LEU A 19 -51.45 4.84 -12.39
CA LEU A 19 -51.32 3.48 -11.84
C LEU A 19 -50.09 2.73 -12.39
N VAL A 20 -49.69 2.98 -13.64
CA VAL A 20 -48.49 2.37 -14.24
C VAL A 20 -47.20 2.88 -13.58
N ASN A 21 -47.16 4.12 -13.11
CA ASN A 21 -45.98 4.67 -12.42
C ASN A 21 -45.79 4.14 -10.99
N LEU A 22 -46.87 3.69 -10.32
CA LEU A 22 -46.75 3.12 -8.97
C LEU A 22 -46.17 1.69 -8.95
N LEU A 23 -46.20 0.97 -10.07
CA LEU A 23 -45.69 -0.42 -10.16
C LEU A 23 -44.16 -0.50 -10.33
N PHE A 24 -43.47 0.62 -10.58
CA PHE A 24 -42.02 0.65 -10.77
C PHE A 24 -41.19 0.93 -9.50
N VAL A 25 -41.82 1.13 -8.34
CA VAL A 25 -41.10 1.50 -7.09
C VAL A 25 -40.77 0.28 -6.21
N ALA A 26 -41.32 -0.90 -6.51
CA ALA A 26 -41.14 -2.09 -5.67
C ALA A 26 -40.13 -3.07 -6.27
N SER A 27 -38.82 -2.85 -6.07
CA SER A 27 -37.78 -3.92 -5.93
C SER A 27 -36.33 -3.42 -6.03
N THR A 28 -35.96 -2.33 -5.34
CA THR A 28 -34.55 -2.21 -4.93
C THR A 28 -34.34 -3.03 -3.65
N LEU A 29 -34.43 -4.35 -3.78
CA LEU A 29 -33.78 -5.24 -2.82
C LEU A 29 -32.29 -4.96 -2.99
N SER A 30 -31.74 -4.12 -2.11
CA SER A 30 -30.30 -4.00 -1.95
C SER A 30 -29.80 -5.39 -1.64
N ALA A 31 -29.30 -6.10 -2.65
CA ALA A 31 -28.47 -7.27 -2.44
C ALA A 31 -27.29 -6.75 -1.62
N SER A 32 -27.34 -6.98 -0.31
CA SER A 32 -26.20 -6.88 0.57
C SER A 32 -25.26 -7.99 0.10
N ALA A 33 -24.49 -7.69 -0.94
CA ALA A 33 -23.33 -8.47 -1.30
C ALA A 33 -22.51 -8.55 -0.02
N HIS A 34 -22.57 -9.70 0.65
CA HIS A 34 -21.59 -10.08 1.64
C HIS A 34 -20.27 -9.99 0.90
N ALA A 35 -19.54 -8.88 1.10
CA ALA A 35 -18.15 -8.82 0.73
C ALA A 35 -17.53 -10.03 1.42
N SER A 36 -17.19 -11.05 0.63
CA SER A 36 -16.42 -12.19 1.11
C SER A 36 -15.28 -11.58 1.92
N PRO A 37 -15.05 -12.03 3.17
CA PRO A 37 -14.10 -11.40 4.08
C PRO A 37 -12.79 -11.22 3.32
N HIS A 38 -12.58 -9.99 2.86
CA HIS A 38 -11.43 -9.65 2.05
C HIS A 38 -10.28 -9.78 3.04
N ASP A 39 -9.37 -10.72 2.77
CA ASP A 39 -8.23 -11.01 3.62
C ASP A 39 -7.70 -9.69 4.19
N ALA A 40 -7.82 -9.53 5.52
CA ALA A 40 -7.45 -8.29 6.17
C ALA A 40 -6.02 -7.96 5.75
N VAL A 41 -5.80 -6.77 5.17
CA VAL A 41 -4.49 -6.34 4.69
C VAL A 41 -3.51 -6.43 5.86
N VAL A 42 -2.59 -7.38 5.82
CA VAL A 42 -1.57 -7.55 6.86
C VAL A 42 -0.38 -6.70 6.47
N SER A 43 -0.53 -5.38 6.59
CA SER A 43 0.59 -4.46 6.38
C SER A 43 1.62 -4.67 7.48
N GLN A 44 2.74 -5.31 7.16
CA GLN A 44 3.85 -5.42 8.10
C GLN A 44 4.68 -4.14 8.08
N THR A 45 4.93 -3.61 9.27
CA THR A 45 5.87 -2.51 9.47
C THR A 45 7.07 -3.05 10.23
N VAL A 46 8.27 -2.85 9.69
CA VAL A 46 9.52 -3.34 10.27
C VAL A 46 10.52 -2.21 10.46
N PRO A 47 11.38 -2.26 11.49
CA PRO A 47 12.34 -1.19 11.76
C PRO A 47 13.47 -1.17 10.73
N LEU A 48 13.90 0.05 10.40
CA LEU A 48 15.14 0.35 9.68
C LEU A 48 16.27 0.53 10.69
N LYS A 49 17.47 0.14 10.28
CA LYS A 49 18.69 0.18 11.10
C LYS A 49 19.72 1.08 10.43
N LEU A 50 20.30 1.97 11.22
CA LEU A 50 21.42 2.79 10.76
C LEU A 50 22.67 1.92 10.60
N ASP A 51 23.31 1.98 9.44
CA ASP A 51 24.59 1.33 9.19
C ASP A 51 25.74 2.23 9.65
N CYS A 52 26.10 2.14 10.93
CA CYS A 52 27.21 2.92 11.52
C CYS A 52 28.60 2.52 10.99
N VAL A 53 28.75 1.36 10.35
CA VAL A 53 30.05 0.81 9.93
C VAL A 53 30.48 1.43 8.61
N HIS A 54 29.56 1.54 7.65
CA HIS A 54 29.86 2.01 6.29
C HIS A 54 29.61 3.51 6.08
N LEU A 55 29.37 4.28 7.14
CA LEU A 55 29.27 5.74 7.06
C LEU A 55 30.59 6.39 6.61
N SER A 56 30.46 7.45 5.81
CA SER A 56 31.57 8.37 5.55
C SER A 56 32.10 8.97 6.87
N VAL A 57 33.35 9.44 6.89
CA VAL A 57 33.96 10.04 8.10
C VAL A 57 33.12 11.20 8.64
N ALA A 58 32.57 12.04 7.76
CA ALA A 58 31.72 13.18 8.14
C ALA A 58 30.38 12.71 8.73
N ALA A 59 29.70 11.78 8.07
CA ALA A 59 28.43 11.23 8.54
C ALA A 59 28.59 10.47 9.87
N ARG A 60 29.67 9.70 10.02
CA ARG A 60 29.99 9.00 11.27
C ARG A 60 30.24 9.99 12.42
N LYS A 61 31.02 11.06 12.18
CA LYS A 61 31.23 12.11 13.18
C LYS A 61 29.91 12.76 13.60
N TYR A 62 29.04 13.05 12.63
CA TYR A 62 27.69 13.57 12.90
C TYR A 62 26.87 12.59 13.75
N ALA A 63 26.81 11.32 13.36
CA ALA A 63 26.07 10.27 14.05
C ALA A 63 26.56 10.07 15.49
N MET A 64 27.87 10.09 15.72
CA MET A 64 28.46 9.99 17.06
C MET A 64 28.16 11.21 17.93
N ASN A 65 28.26 12.41 17.35
CA ASN A 65 27.93 13.66 18.06
C ASN A 65 26.46 13.74 18.49
N HIS A 66 25.56 13.06 17.78
CA HIS A 66 24.13 12.98 18.10
C HIS A 66 23.73 11.69 18.83
N GLY A 67 24.70 10.84 19.19
CA GLY A 67 24.45 9.60 19.93
C GLY A 67 23.76 8.50 19.11
N PHE A 68 23.68 8.62 17.78
CA PHE A 68 23.11 7.60 16.90
C PHE A 68 24.05 6.39 16.74
N CYS A 69 25.36 6.62 16.83
CA CYS A 69 26.40 5.59 16.84
C CYS A 69 27.30 5.75 18.07
N THR A 70 27.72 4.65 18.69
CA THR A 70 28.64 4.66 19.85
C THR A 70 30.10 4.39 19.43
N THR A 71 31.07 4.88 20.21
CA THR A 71 32.51 4.68 19.99
C THR A 71 32.97 3.25 20.22
N ASN A 72 32.27 2.49 21.05
CA ASN A 72 32.60 1.11 21.38
C ASN A 72 31.89 0.21 20.37
N GLY A 73 32.64 -0.06 19.30
CA GLY A 73 32.20 -0.86 18.17
C GLY A 73 31.50 -2.14 18.58
N THR A 74 30.55 -2.50 17.71
CA THR A 74 30.12 -3.88 17.47
C THR A 74 29.77 -4.66 18.75
N THR A 75 28.47 -4.67 19.09
CA THR A 75 27.91 -5.85 19.78
C THR A 75 28.30 -7.12 18.99
N PRO A 76 28.30 -8.33 19.58
CA PRO A 76 28.78 -9.55 18.93
C PRO A 76 28.18 -9.88 17.55
N ASN A 77 27.12 -9.16 17.12
CA ASN A 77 26.50 -9.24 15.80
C ASN A 77 26.84 -8.07 14.85
N ASN A 78 27.88 -7.27 15.13
CA ASN A 78 28.31 -6.10 14.35
C ASN A 78 27.27 -5.00 14.07
N THR A 79 26.06 -5.08 14.61
CA THR A 79 25.03 -4.03 14.50
C THR A 79 24.96 -3.19 15.78
N VAL A 80 25.53 -1.99 15.77
CA VAL A 80 25.04 -0.88 16.60
C VAL A 80 23.88 -0.24 15.83
N SER A 81 22.77 -0.97 15.75
CA SER A 81 21.59 -0.50 15.02
C SER A 81 20.77 0.41 15.91
N GLY A 82 20.93 1.72 15.77
CA GLY A 82 19.88 2.65 16.15
C GLY A 82 18.68 2.44 15.23
N ASP A 83 17.47 2.41 15.81
CA ASP A 83 16.23 2.53 15.04
C ASP A 83 16.30 3.86 14.29
N CYS A 84 16.43 3.79 12.97
CA CYS A 84 16.52 4.97 12.14
C CYS A 84 15.25 5.25 11.34
N GLY A 85 14.18 4.51 11.64
CA GLY A 85 12.95 4.61 10.91
C GLY A 85 12.18 3.30 10.82
N THR A 86 11.14 3.30 10.00
CA THR A 86 10.34 2.13 9.69
C THR A 86 10.15 1.97 8.20
N SER A 87 9.84 0.76 7.78
CA SER A 87 9.43 0.45 6.42
C SER A 87 8.22 -0.47 6.42
N SER A 88 7.42 -0.37 5.38
CA SER A 88 6.25 -1.24 5.22
C SER A 88 6.03 -1.64 3.77
N LEU A 89 5.32 -2.75 3.60
CA LEU A 89 4.77 -3.20 2.33
C LEU A 89 3.31 -3.59 2.56
N SER A 90 2.44 -3.16 1.65
CA SER A 90 1.05 -3.61 1.61
C SER A 90 0.65 -3.91 0.17
N LEU A 91 -0.12 -4.99 0.00
CA LEU A 91 -0.67 -5.39 -1.28
C LEU A 91 -2.16 -5.08 -1.35
N GLN A 92 -2.63 -4.74 -2.54
CA GLN A 92 -4.04 -4.52 -2.81
C GLN A 92 -4.42 -5.19 -4.12
N SER A 93 -5.41 -6.10 -4.10
CA SER A 93 -6.00 -6.65 -5.32
C SER A 93 -6.77 -5.55 -6.05
N LEU A 94 -6.48 -5.36 -7.33
CA LEU A 94 -7.22 -4.44 -8.22
C LEU A 94 -8.17 -5.18 -9.16
N GLY A 95 -8.25 -6.52 -9.03
CA GLY A 95 -8.97 -7.40 -9.93
C GLY A 95 -8.31 -7.54 -11.30
N ARG A 96 -8.87 -8.44 -12.11
CA ARG A 96 -8.39 -8.78 -13.46
C ARG A 96 -6.92 -9.21 -13.46
N GLY A 97 -6.49 -9.90 -12.40
CA GLY A 97 -5.10 -10.34 -12.25
C GLY A 97 -4.09 -9.24 -11.93
N ASN A 98 -4.52 -8.05 -11.50
CA ASN A 98 -3.62 -6.96 -11.12
C ASN A 98 -3.55 -6.79 -9.59
N ALA A 99 -2.36 -6.50 -9.10
CA ALA A 99 -2.12 -6.10 -7.71
C ALA A 99 -1.37 -4.75 -7.67
N ALA A 100 -1.77 -3.89 -6.73
CA ALA A 100 -0.99 -2.75 -6.31
C ALA A 100 -0.08 -3.14 -5.14
N PHE A 101 1.14 -2.65 -5.20
CA PHE A 101 2.20 -2.79 -4.21
C PHE A 101 2.42 -1.39 -3.65
N ASN A 102 2.17 -1.20 -2.37
CA ASN A 102 2.40 0.08 -1.69
C ASN A 102 3.50 -0.12 -0.66
N GLU A 103 4.69 0.34 -1.01
CA GLU A 103 5.85 0.37 -0.14
C GLU A 103 6.04 1.76 0.46
N SER A 104 6.56 1.81 1.69
CA SER A 104 6.86 3.07 2.34
C SER A 104 8.08 2.96 3.25
N ALA A 105 8.69 4.11 3.49
CA ALA A 105 9.75 4.28 4.46
C ALA A 105 9.54 5.59 5.24
N ASN A 106 9.79 5.55 6.54
CA ASN A 106 9.78 6.73 7.41
C ASN A 106 11.10 6.80 8.14
N SER A 107 11.70 7.98 8.26
CA SER A 107 12.95 8.21 8.96
C SER A 107 12.70 8.96 10.28
N SER A 108 13.24 8.42 11.36
CA SER A 108 13.27 9.07 12.68
C SER A 108 14.49 9.99 12.87
N LEU A 109 15.50 9.90 11.99
CA LEU A 109 16.80 10.57 12.14
C LEU A 109 17.02 11.72 11.14
N GLY A 110 15.97 12.14 10.44
CA GLY A 110 15.99 13.33 9.58
C GLY A 110 15.38 13.11 8.20
N ILE A 111 15.61 14.08 7.32
CA ILE A 111 15.09 14.10 5.96
C ILE A 111 15.74 12.98 5.13
N ILE A 112 14.92 12.18 4.47
CA ILE A 112 15.33 11.25 3.42
C ILE A 112 15.63 12.05 2.17
N VAL A 113 16.81 11.82 1.58
CA VAL A 113 17.22 12.43 0.29
C VAL A 113 17.13 11.45 -0.87
N HIS A 114 17.19 10.15 -0.58
CA HIS A 114 17.20 9.10 -1.59
C HIS A 114 16.69 7.78 -1.01
N VAL A 115 15.97 7.01 -1.82
CA VAL A 115 15.51 5.66 -1.47
C VAL A 115 15.89 4.71 -2.59
N ASP A 116 16.47 3.57 -2.25
CA ASP A 116 16.66 2.44 -3.16
C ASP A 116 15.82 1.27 -2.65
N TYR A 117 15.02 0.65 -3.51
CA TYR A 117 14.20 -0.47 -3.12
C TYR A 117 14.07 -1.54 -4.22
N THR A 118 13.90 -2.78 -3.80
CA THR A 118 13.55 -3.92 -4.65
C THR A 118 12.40 -4.70 -4.00
N VAL A 119 11.29 -4.86 -4.71
CA VAL A 119 10.17 -5.72 -4.31
C VAL A 119 10.19 -6.99 -5.14
N SER A 120 10.11 -8.12 -4.46
CA SER A 120 9.97 -9.44 -5.09
C SER A 120 8.60 -10.02 -4.75
N TRP A 121 7.97 -10.71 -5.71
CA TRP A 121 6.69 -11.36 -5.50
C TRP A 121 6.57 -12.70 -6.20
N GLN A 122 5.71 -13.55 -5.63
CA GLN A 122 5.36 -14.87 -6.14
C GLN A 122 3.84 -15.00 -6.18
N ASN A 123 3.28 -15.39 -7.33
CA ASN A 123 1.94 -15.96 -7.37
C ASN A 123 2.07 -17.47 -7.15
N GLN A 124 1.64 -17.94 -5.98
CA GLN A 124 1.76 -19.34 -5.56
C GLN A 124 0.87 -20.26 -6.38
N THR A 125 -0.31 -19.80 -6.80
CA THR A 125 -1.28 -20.57 -7.60
C THR A 125 -0.75 -20.85 -9.00
N ARG A 126 -0.02 -19.90 -9.60
CA ARG A 126 0.52 -20.01 -10.96
C ARG A 126 1.99 -20.39 -11.00
N ASN A 127 2.65 -20.50 -9.84
CA ASN A 127 4.09 -20.68 -9.70
C ASN A 127 4.90 -19.68 -10.54
N THR A 128 4.47 -18.41 -10.54
CA THR A 128 5.15 -17.31 -11.25
C THR A 128 5.85 -16.40 -10.27
N PHE A 129 7.01 -15.89 -10.66
CA PHE A 129 7.87 -15.04 -9.84
C PHE A 129 8.31 -13.84 -10.66
N ASN A 130 8.37 -12.67 -10.03
CA ASN A 130 8.94 -11.48 -10.65
C ASN A 130 9.41 -10.50 -9.58
N SER A 131 10.16 -9.48 -9.99
CA SER A 131 10.59 -8.39 -9.12
C SER A 131 10.57 -7.06 -9.87
N PHE A 132 10.59 -5.98 -9.11
CA PHE A 132 10.78 -4.63 -9.63
C PHE A 132 11.53 -3.79 -8.61
N SER A 133 12.19 -2.74 -9.07
CA SER A 133 13.02 -1.87 -8.25
C SER A 133 12.83 -0.41 -8.63
N GLY A 134 13.17 0.48 -7.69
CA GLY A 134 13.19 1.92 -7.92
C GLY A 134 14.26 2.61 -7.08
N SER A 135 14.61 3.82 -7.51
CA SER A 135 15.67 4.64 -6.91
C SER A 135 15.27 6.14 -6.85
N PRO A 136 14.11 6.50 -6.26
CA PRO A 136 13.65 7.88 -6.28
C PRO A 136 14.45 8.77 -5.32
N ALA A 137 14.80 9.97 -5.80
CA ALA A 137 15.15 11.09 -4.93
C ALA A 137 13.88 11.62 -4.26
N THR A 138 13.97 11.91 -2.97
CA THR A 138 12.90 12.52 -2.17
C THR A 138 13.52 13.53 -1.22
N PHE A 139 12.75 14.45 -0.64
CA PHE A 139 13.26 15.45 0.32
C PHE A 139 12.29 15.61 1.48
N THR A 140 11.91 14.48 2.07
CA THR A 140 10.88 14.37 3.11
C THR A 140 11.34 13.39 4.18
N ALA A 141 10.78 13.45 5.39
CA ALA A 141 11.05 12.42 6.41
C ALA A 141 10.32 11.09 6.12
N SER A 142 9.37 11.10 5.18
CA SER A 142 8.55 9.95 4.79
C SER A 142 8.45 9.82 3.29
N TRP A 143 8.64 8.62 2.78
CA TRP A 143 8.49 8.26 1.38
C TRP A 143 7.47 7.13 1.24
N SER A 144 6.69 7.16 0.17
CA SER A 144 5.82 6.06 -0.23
C SER A 144 5.75 5.98 -1.73
N ASN A 145 5.62 4.77 -2.26
CA ASN A 145 5.40 4.54 -3.67
C ASN A 145 4.27 3.54 -3.89
N ARG A 146 3.67 3.58 -5.08
CA ARG A 146 2.60 2.66 -5.49
C ARG A 146 2.88 2.13 -6.89
N ASP A 147 3.30 0.87 -6.96
CA ASP A 147 3.51 0.13 -8.19
C ASP A 147 2.30 -0.76 -8.50
N THR A 148 1.90 -0.87 -9.77
CA THR A 148 0.86 -1.82 -10.21
C THR A 148 1.48 -2.86 -11.12
N ARG A 149 1.27 -4.14 -10.80
CA ARG A 149 1.78 -5.26 -11.60
C ARG A 149 0.68 -6.25 -11.92
N PHE A 150 0.75 -6.82 -13.11
CA PHE A 150 -0.04 -7.98 -13.48
C PHE A 150 0.57 -9.23 -12.85
N THR A 151 -0.14 -9.82 -11.90
CA THR A 151 0.32 -10.96 -11.08
C THR A 151 -0.43 -12.26 -11.39
N ASN A 152 -1.35 -12.24 -12.37
CA ASN A 152 -2.37 -13.27 -12.61
C ASN A 152 -3.35 -13.42 -11.43
N THR A 153 -4.40 -14.22 -11.64
CA THR A 153 -5.32 -14.61 -10.57
C THR A 153 -4.67 -15.62 -9.61
N GLY A 154 -5.01 -15.56 -8.32
CA GLY A 154 -4.52 -16.47 -7.29
C GLY A 154 -3.89 -15.78 -6.07
N THR A 155 -3.20 -16.55 -5.24
CA THR A 155 -2.54 -16.04 -4.02
C THR A 155 -1.18 -15.44 -4.37
N VAL A 156 -1.01 -14.16 -4.06
CA VAL A 156 0.23 -13.41 -4.28
C VAL A 156 0.88 -13.11 -2.94
N TYR A 157 2.15 -13.48 -2.80
CA TYR A 157 3.04 -13.14 -1.70
C TYR A 157 4.10 -12.18 -2.21
N ALA A 158 4.41 -11.12 -1.45
CA ALA A 158 5.47 -10.18 -1.79
C ALA A 158 6.27 -9.76 -0.57
N TYR A 159 7.52 -9.36 -0.80
CA TYR A 159 8.40 -8.81 0.21
C TYR A 159 9.34 -7.78 -0.40
N VAL A 160 9.78 -6.82 0.40
CA VAL A 160 10.83 -5.88 0.00
C VAL A 160 12.18 -6.56 0.26
N ALA A 161 12.87 -6.98 -0.80
CA ALA A 161 14.13 -7.72 -0.73
C ALA A 161 15.27 -6.82 -0.24
N ASP A 162 15.33 -5.60 -0.80
CA ASP A 162 16.31 -4.59 -0.46
C ASP A 162 15.59 -3.26 -0.24
N LEU A 163 15.89 -2.57 0.86
CA LEU A 163 15.44 -1.21 1.09
C LEU A 163 16.56 -0.44 1.77
N THR A 164 17.03 0.61 1.10
CA THR A 164 18.04 1.53 1.60
C THR A 164 17.51 2.96 1.55
N VAL A 165 17.70 3.70 2.63
CA VAL A 165 17.25 5.08 2.80
C VAL A 165 18.46 5.94 3.14
N LEU A 166 18.79 6.90 2.27
CA LEU A 166 19.86 7.87 2.51
C LEU A 166 19.28 9.13 3.14
N LEU A 167 19.90 9.60 4.21
CA LEU A 167 19.51 10.81 4.94
C LEU A 167 20.35 12.01 4.52
N VAL A 168 19.79 13.21 4.71
CA VAL A 168 20.42 14.48 4.29
C VAL A 168 21.81 14.72 4.87
N TRP A 169 22.10 14.17 6.06
CA TRP A 169 23.41 14.28 6.70
C TRP A 169 24.40 13.17 6.27
N GLY A 170 24.00 12.29 5.35
CA GLY A 170 24.80 11.19 4.81
C GLY A 170 24.67 9.86 5.57
N GLY A 171 23.66 9.72 6.42
CA GLY A 171 23.35 8.46 7.11
C GLY A 171 22.61 7.48 6.22
N THR A 172 22.94 6.20 6.28
CA THR A 172 22.29 5.15 5.50
C THR A 172 21.53 4.19 6.40
N CYS A 173 20.24 4.05 6.11
CA CYS A 173 19.29 3.21 6.82
C CYS A 173 18.92 2.00 5.98
N SER A 174 19.04 0.79 6.53
CA SER A 174 18.63 -0.45 5.88
C SER A 174 17.92 -1.35 6.89
N GLY A 175 16.94 -2.13 6.47
CA GLY A 175 16.07 -2.83 7.42
C GLY A 175 15.73 -4.25 7.04
N LEU A 176 14.95 -4.87 7.93
CA LEU A 176 14.34 -6.17 7.67
C LEU A 176 13.37 -6.07 6.48
N GLN A 177 12.99 -7.22 5.94
CA GLN A 177 12.18 -7.33 4.74
C GLN A 177 10.69 -7.36 5.12
N PRO A 178 9.93 -6.24 5.06
CA PRO A 178 8.49 -6.31 5.24
C PRO A 178 7.87 -7.17 4.14
N TRP A 179 6.83 -7.92 4.48
CA TRP A 179 6.11 -8.77 3.54
C TRP A 179 4.60 -8.68 3.74
N ASP A 180 3.85 -9.01 2.69
CA ASP A 180 2.39 -9.09 2.72
C ASP A 180 1.88 -10.16 1.73
N ARG A 181 0.61 -10.55 1.85
CA ARG A 181 -0.05 -11.55 1.02
C ARG A 181 -1.51 -11.18 0.77
N ILE A 182 -1.94 -11.34 -0.49
CA ILE A 182 -3.34 -11.14 -0.90
C ILE A 182 -3.84 -12.23 -1.84
N SER A 183 -5.16 -12.29 -1.99
CA SER A 183 -5.85 -13.05 -3.03
C SER A 183 -6.24 -12.11 -4.19
N VAL A 184 -5.77 -12.39 -5.41
CA VAL A 184 -6.05 -11.60 -6.62
C VAL A 184 -7.12 -12.28 -7.46
N LEU A 185 -8.16 -11.52 -7.81
CA LEU A 185 -9.32 -11.95 -8.61
C LEU A 185 -9.16 -11.64 -10.08
#